data_AF-A0A413VUD6-F1
#
_entry.id   AF-A0A413VUD6-F1
#
_cell.length_a   1.000
_cell.length_b   1.000
_cell.length_c   1.000
_cell.angle_alpha   90.00
_cell.angle_beta   90.00
_cell.angle_gamma   90.00
#
_symmetry.space_group_name_H-M   'P 1'
#
loop_
_entity.id
_entity.type
_entity.pdbx_description
1 polymer ?
#
loop_
_entity_poly.entity_id
_entity_poly.type
_entity_poly.pdbx_seq_one_letter_code
_entity_poly.pdbx_strand_id
1 'polypeptide(L)'
;MAKQNVTLYNIMIGTCSDLDAIGLDTRIVNAVMQWNQANQKGCVCLMPRHWKISSAPSSGKKPQEIINEQITNQCDALVVFLWTRVGKGVEEEIQRYMDADKPVLLYFYEGEVAFEHMNNTKMSGIKRFKKKYADKMLFSPKAIHSPEEIEGKLLMGLNFCLDRLKNNNLRSIDEGLKREFTVNDSEEVSVVDFTFSQYESRNFTVANSNRTFVWEVPEAYVQPLTDKLFLQNDNPVAAQRAYSKVKTSDPEMTAKLYTFLHENFGNLDIDSLLKDCARKAAEFFLAKDGTNNFNGSVLGVYHMSRNRTVVGEFPIISLKLYTSDYFTFRFMSILYQELRRYNSRVFVVRTPEDVNRLVPFFNSIGIGGFVCFNRGEGMEFLFSCRGKGIACEGQWHFTYDETFSLMDQSRLEKVWTFDYNRCLMRGLREEIGVDTGSSALINNSINGFTDIMVIANGERFEFEICGYVYIGFSETYTYQELIEKYKIAPDANWESSAMVPVNISDIERFIGSRNMTPESRVLIKRLKSRIKVGSLSF
;
A
#
# COMPACT_ATOMS: atom_id res chain seq x y z
N MET A 1 23.99 -15.12 -12.71
CA MET A 1 23.40 -14.62 -11.44
C MET A 1 23.05 -13.16 -11.64
N ALA A 2 21.77 -12.80 -11.54
CA ALA A 2 21.37 -11.39 -11.55
C ALA A 2 22.01 -10.69 -10.34
N LYS A 3 22.61 -9.51 -10.55
CA LYS A 3 23.14 -8.69 -9.45
C LYS A 3 21.94 -8.24 -8.59
N GLN A 4 21.89 -8.62 -7.32
CA GLN A 4 20.91 -8.07 -6.39
C GLN A 4 21.20 -6.58 -6.16
N ASN A 5 20.14 -5.77 -6.06
CA ASN A 5 20.25 -4.38 -5.63
C ASN A 5 20.69 -4.36 -4.15
N VAL A 6 21.78 -3.65 -3.85
CA VAL A 6 22.34 -3.52 -2.49
C VAL A 6 22.20 -2.06 -2.05
N THR A 7 21.58 -1.84 -0.90
CA THR A 7 21.53 -0.53 -0.25
C THR A 7 22.82 -0.28 0.51
N LEU A 8 23.55 0.76 0.15
CA LEU A 8 24.81 1.14 0.79
C LEU A 8 24.56 2.25 1.82
N TYR A 9 25.03 2.07 3.06
CA TYR A 9 25.07 3.14 4.07
C TYR A 9 26.52 3.49 4.40
N ASN A 10 26.87 4.76 4.31
CA ASN A 10 28.18 5.28 4.66
C ASN A 10 28.26 5.51 6.18
N ILE A 11 29.16 4.80 6.86
CA ILE A 11 29.33 4.86 8.32
C ILE A 11 30.62 5.62 8.63
N MET A 12 30.50 6.84 9.12
CA MET A 12 31.64 7.62 9.55
C MET A 12 32.21 7.05 10.86
N ILE A 13 33.52 6.90 10.93
CA ILE A 13 34.26 6.53 12.13
C ILE A 13 34.94 7.79 12.66
N GLY A 14 34.60 8.18 13.89
CA GLY A 14 35.20 9.29 14.60
C GLY A 14 36.06 8.79 15.75
N THR A 15 37.37 8.98 15.66
CA THR A 15 38.33 8.65 16.71
C THR A 15 39.20 9.86 17.04
N CYS A 16 39.74 9.87 18.25
CA CYS A 16 40.78 10.83 18.64
C CYS A 16 42.16 10.22 18.45
N SER A 17 43.19 11.06 18.32
CA SER A 17 44.55 10.62 18.03
C SER A 17 45.15 9.64 19.04
N ASP A 18 44.65 9.61 20.28
CA ASP A 18 45.06 8.66 21.32
C ASP A 18 44.57 7.23 21.03
N LEU A 19 43.39 7.08 20.42
CA LEU A 19 42.88 5.79 19.97
C LEU A 19 43.52 5.32 18.67
N ASP A 20 43.80 6.26 17.77
CA ASP A 20 44.53 6.01 16.54
C ASP A 20 45.94 5.47 16.81
N ALA A 21 46.60 5.95 17.88
CA ALA A 21 47.94 5.53 18.26
C ALA A 21 48.02 4.05 18.64
N ILE A 22 46.92 3.48 19.13
CA ILE A 22 46.81 2.05 19.49
C ILE A 22 46.10 1.23 18.40
N GLY A 23 45.87 1.81 17.21
CA GLY A 23 45.28 1.13 16.05
C GLY A 23 43.79 0.83 16.17
N LEU A 24 43.07 1.50 17.08
CA LEU A 24 41.66 1.22 17.31
C LEU A 24 40.77 1.62 16.13
N ASP A 25 41.13 2.69 15.41
CA ASP A 25 40.46 3.13 14.19
C ASP A 25 40.38 2.00 13.14
N THR A 26 41.50 1.32 12.92
CA THR A 26 41.60 0.18 11.99
C THR A 26 40.75 -1.00 12.48
N ARG A 27 40.71 -1.24 13.80
CA ARG A 27 39.87 -2.30 14.37
C ARG A 27 38.37 -2.02 14.21
N ILE A 28 37.95 -0.77 14.38
CA ILE A 28 36.56 -0.35 14.16
C ILE A 28 36.17 -0.52 12.68
N VAL A 29 37.04 -0.10 11.75
CA VAL A 29 36.85 -0.34 10.30
C VAL A 29 36.67 -1.83 10.02
N ASN A 30 37.55 -2.68 10.56
CA ASN A 30 37.49 -4.12 10.36
C ASN A 30 36.22 -4.74 10.96
N ALA A 31 35.75 -4.25 12.11
CA ALA A 31 34.51 -4.72 12.72
C ALA A 31 33.28 -4.40 11.85
N VAL A 32 33.23 -3.23 11.19
CA VAL A 32 32.19 -2.92 10.20
C VAL A 32 32.27 -3.86 8.99
N MET A 33 33.48 -4.16 8.52
CA MET A 33 33.68 -5.09 7.40
C MET A 33 33.30 -6.53 7.77
N GLN A 34 33.57 -6.98 8.99
CA GLN A 34 33.12 -8.27 9.51
C GLN A 34 31.60 -8.33 9.63
N TRP A 35 30.95 -7.24 10.04
CA TRP A 35 29.49 -7.16 10.03
C TRP A 35 28.94 -7.41 8.62
N ASN A 36 29.52 -6.82 7.57
CA ASN A 36 29.12 -7.08 6.19
C ASN A 36 29.31 -8.55 5.79
N GLN A 37 30.40 -9.19 6.23
CA GLN A 37 30.65 -10.61 5.96
C GLN A 37 29.63 -11.51 6.66
N ALA A 38 29.25 -11.20 7.90
CA ALA A 38 28.22 -11.93 8.62
C ALA A 38 26.82 -11.74 8.03
N ASN A 39 26.57 -10.60 7.37
CA ASN A 39 25.27 -10.21 6.83
C ASN A 39 25.20 -10.29 5.29
N GLN A 40 26.05 -11.11 4.65
CA GLN A 40 26.11 -11.24 3.18
C GLN A 40 24.78 -11.61 2.51
N LYS A 41 23.86 -12.27 3.23
CA LYS A 41 22.53 -12.61 2.71
C LYS A 41 21.56 -11.41 2.71
N GLY A 42 21.88 -10.34 3.43
CA GLY A 42 21.11 -9.11 3.45
C GLY A 42 21.44 -8.22 2.26
N CYS A 43 20.45 -7.53 1.70
CA CYS A 43 20.64 -6.54 0.64
C CYS A 43 21.16 -5.19 1.16
N VAL A 44 22.02 -5.21 2.19
CA VAL A 44 22.55 -4.01 2.87
C VAL A 44 24.06 -4.13 3.04
N CYS A 45 24.79 -3.05 2.74
CA CYS A 45 26.22 -2.95 2.93
C CYS A 45 26.57 -1.67 3.72
N LEU A 46 27.43 -1.81 4.73
CA LEU A 46 27.97 -0.70 5.51
C LEU A 46 29.36 -0.33 4.98
N MET A 47 29.52 0.89 4.47
CA MET A 47 30.81 1.38 4.01
C MET A 47 31.49 2.20 5.12
N PRO A 48 32.53 1.70 5.80
CA PRO A 48 33.24 2.49 6.80
C PRO A 48 34.00 3.64 6.13
N ARG A 49 33.89 4.84 6.70
CA ARG A 49 34.54 6.06 6.23
C ARG A 49 35.34 6.66 7.38
N HIS A 50 36.64 6.84 7.18
CA HIS A 50 37.53 7.45 8.18
C HIS A 50 38.51 8.38 7.48
N TRP A 51 38.89 9.50 8.12
CA TRP A 51 39.67 10.54 7.46
C TRP A 51 40.99 10.02 6.87
N LYS A 52 41.68 9.08 7.52
CA LYS A 52 42.93 8.49 7.01
C LYS A 52 42.80 7.72 5.70
N ILE A 53 41.62 7.16 5.42
CA ILE A 53 41.38 6.26 4.28
C ILE A 53 40.32 6.78 3.31
N SER A 54 39.62 7.86 3.66
CA SER A 54 38.46 8.38 2.92
C SER A 54 38.52 9.88 2.64
N SER A 55 39.65 10.55 2.95
CA SER A 55 39.89 11.94 2.57
C SER A 55 41.06 12.04 1.59
N ALA A 56 41.01 13.06 0.73
CA ALA A 56 42.08 13.42 -0.20
C ALA A 56 42.68 14.77 0.20
N PRO A 57 44.01 14.96 0.08
CA PRO A 57 44.65 16.25 0.29
C PRO A 57 43.98 17.33 -0.55
N SER A 58 43.66 18.46 0.07
CA SER A 58 43.03 19.60 -0.58
C SER A 58 43.44 20.89 0.14
N SER A 59 43.23 22.03 -0.52
CA SER A 59 43.60 23.37 -0.02
C SER A 59 42.45 24.37 -0.22
N GLY A 60 42.55 25.55 0.41
CA GLY A 60 41.56 26.63 0.26
C GLY A 60 40.51 26.74 1.38
N LYS A 61 40.48 25.79 2.33
CA LYS A 61 39.64 25.82 3.54
C LYS A 61 40.41 25.29 4.75
N LYS A 62 39.84 25.42 5.95
CA LYS A 62 40.42 24.77 7.14
C LYS A 62 40.37 23.24 7.00
N PRO A 63 41.36 22.49 7.49
CA PRO A 63 41.39 21.02 7.35
C PRO A 63 40.10 20.31 7.78
N GLN A 64 39.50 20.70 8.91
CA GLN A 64 38.25 20.10 9.39
C GLN A 64 37.07 20.39 8.45
N GLU A 65 37.01 21.56 7.82
CA GLU A 65 35.96 21.89 6.84
C GLU A 65 36.06 21.00 5.59
N ILE A 66 37.29 20.74 5.14
CA ILE A 66 37.57 19.82 4.02
C ILE A 66 37.11 18.39 4.38
N ILE A 67 37.46 17.91 5.58
CA ILE A 67 37.00 16.59 6.07
C ILE A 67 35.48 16.53 6.14
N ASN A 68 34.85 17.61 6.63
CA ASN A 68 33.40 17.66 6.74
C ASN A 68 32.71 17.53 5.37
N GLU A 69 33.23 18.22 4.35
CA GLU A 69 32.69 18.17 2.99
C GLU A 69 32.91 16.83 2.29
N GLN A 70 34.10 16.24 2.45
CA GLN A 70 34.47 14.99 1.80
C GLN A 70 33.88 13.74 2.48
N ILE A 71 33.63 13.79 3.79
CA ILE A 71 33.24 12.62 4.59
C ILE A 71 31.98 12.88 5.40
N THR A 72 32.05 13.80 6.37
CA THR A 72 31.00 13.97 7.40
C THR A 72 29.62 14.19 6.78
N ASN A 73 29.53 15.04 5.76
CA ASN A 73 28.27 15.35 5.10
C ASN A 73 27.73 14.21 4.23
N GLN A 74 28.60 13.31 3.77
CA GLN A 74 28.28 12.20 2.86
C GLN A 74 27.89 10.91 3.58
N CYS A 75 27.98 10.90 4.91
CA CYS A 75 27.78 9.71 5.74
C CYS A 75 26.40 9.72 6.41
N ASP A 76 25.85 8.52 6.62
CA ASP A 76 24.49 8.29 7.11
C ASP A 76 24.44 8.15 8.63
N ALA A 77 25.51 7.62 9.23
CA ALA A 77 25.65 7.49 10.67
C ALA A 77 27.10 7.70 11.12
N LEU A 78 27.26 7.96 12.42
CA LEU A 78 28.55 8.23 13.05
C LEU A 78 28.81 7.22 14.18
N VAL A 79 29.96 6.54 14.13
CA VAL A 79 30.48 5.67 15.18
C VAL A 79 31.67 6.37 15.82
N VAL A 80 31.56 6.69 17.11
CA VAL A 80 32.61 7.36 17.86
C VAL A 80 33.10 6.50 19.02
N PHE A 81 34.42 6.39 19.12
CA PHE A 81 35.09 5.88 20.30
C PHE A 81 35.90 7.01 20.94
N LEU A 82 35.77 7.17 22.26
CA LEU A 82 36.54 8.13 23.05
C LEU A 82 37.30 7.39 24.16
N TRP A 83 38.54 7.81 24.42
CA TRP A 83 39.36 7.26 25.51
C TRP A 83 39.72 8.34 26.51
N THR A 84 40.90 8.96 26.38
CA THR A 84 41.43 9.87 27.39
C THR A 84 41.20 11.34 27.07
N ARG A 85 40.74 11.66 25.86
CA ARG A 85 40.47 13.03 25.39
C ARG A 85 39.32 13.06 24.38
N VAL A 86 38.77 14.26 24.19
CA VAL A 86 37.81 14.57 23.11
C VAL A 86 38.41 15.69 22.26
N GLY A 87 38.57 15.42 20.97
CA GLY A 87 39.00 16.43 19.99
C GLY A 87 37.83 17.33 19.59
N LYS A 88 38.11 18.60 19.29
CA LYS A 88 37.08 19.55 18.84
C LYS A 88 36.37 19.08 17.56
N GLY A 89 37.10 18.50 16.61
CA GLY A 89 36.52 17.96 15.37
C GLY A 89 35.48 16.88 15.65
N VAL A 90 35.80 15.89 16.49
CA VAL A 90 34.87 14.81 16.87
C VAL A 90 33.64 15.35 17.61
N GLU A 91 33.81 16.35 18.48
CA GLU A 91 32.67 16.99 19.16
C GLU A 91 31.77 17.77 18.18
N GLU A 92 32.34 18.48 17.20
CA GLU A 92 31.59 19.15 16.12
C GLU A 92 30.85 18.13 15.23
N GLU A 93 31.47 17.00 14.91
CA GLU A 93 30.86 15.91 14.14
C GLU A 93 29.64 15.33 14.88
N ILE A 94 29.79 15.00 16.18
CA ILE A 94 28.68 14.49 17.00
C ILE A 94 27.51 15.47 16.99
N GLN A 95 27.77 16.77 17.17
CA GLN A 95 26.73 17.78 17.16
C GLN A 95 26.00 17.87 15.81
N ARG A 96 26.75 17.88 14.70
CA ARG A 96 26.17 17.94 13.35
C ARG A 96 25.25 16.75 13.06
N TYR A 97 25.62 15.55 13.47
CA TYR A 97 24.79 14.36 13.25
C TYR A 97 23.51 14.41 14.07
N MET A 98 23.57 14.86 15.32
CA MET A 98 22.37 15.04 16.14
C MET A 98 21.45 16.12 15.57
N ASP A 99 22.01 17.24 15.11
CA ASP A 99 21.23 18.34 14.50
C ASP A 99 20.55 17.91 13.18
N ALA A 100 21.13 16.93 12.48
CA ALA A 100 20.59 16.35 11.24
C ALA A 100 19.71 15.10 11.47
N ASP A 101 19.37 14.77 12.72
CA ASP A 101 18.65 13.54 13.12
C ASP A 101 19.29 12.23 12.60
N LYS A 102 20.62 12.22 12.44
CA LYS A 102 21.38 11.02 12.05
C LYS A 102 21.82 10.22 13.28
N PRO A 103 21.95 8.88 13.18
CA PRO A 103 22.40 8.06 14.30
C PRO A 103 23.84 8.36 14.71
N VAL A 104 24.08 8.45 16.02
CA VAL A 104 25.41 8.54 16.65
C VAL A 104 25.58 7.39 17.63
N LEU A 105 26.53 6.51 17.38
CA LEU A 105 26.94 5.40 18.24
C LEU A 105 28.18 5.81 19.03
N LEU A 106 28.03 6.12 20.31
CA LEU A 106 29.13 6.60 21.16
C LEU A 106 29.57 5.57 22.20
N TYR A 107 30.85 5.23 22.13
CA TYR A 107 31.51 4.27 23.02
C TYR A 107 32.68 4.92 23.77
N PHE A 108 32.95 4.39 24.97
CA PHE A 108 34.11 4.77 25.77
C PHE A 108 35.05 3.57 25.92
N TYR A 109 36.32 3.80 25.63
CA TYR A 109 37.41 2.86 25.87
C TYR A 109 38.07 3.19 27.22
N GLU A 110 38.39 2.17 28.02
CA GLU A 110 39.06 2.28 29.32
C GLU A 110 40.16 1.22 29.43
N GLY A 111 40.98 1.10 28.38
CA GLY A 111 42.21 0.31 28.42
C GLY A 111 43.33 1.01 29.20
N GLU A 112 44.36 0.26 29.54
CA GLU A 112 45.55 0.78 30.23
C GLU A 112 46.27 1.83 29.38
N VAL A 113 46.60 2.97 30.00
CA VAL A 113 47.36 4.04 29.34
C VAL A 113 48.85 3.76 29.56
N ALA A 114 49.59 3.46 28.49
CA ALA A 114 51.04 3.34 28.56
C ALA A 114 51.65 4.61 29.19
N PHE A 115 52.65 4.43 30.08
CA PHE A 115 53.24 5.52 30.87
C PHE A 115 53.66 6.73 30.01
N GLU A 116 54.20 6.47 28.82
CA GLU A 116 54.64 7.47 27.84
C GLU A 116 53.52 8.38 27.32
N HIS A 117 52.27 7.93 27.39
CA HIS A 117 51.10 8.67 26.91
C HIS A 117 50.33 9.39 28.03
N MET A 118 50.69 9.19 29.30
CA MET A 118 49.97 9.77 30.45
C MET A 118 49.91 11.31 30.41
N ASN A 119 50.99 11.98 29.97
CA ASN A 119 51.05 13.45 29.90
C ASN A 119 50.08 14.05 28.86
N ASN A 120 49.59 13.26 27.91
CA ASN A 120 48.66 13.71 26.86
C ASN A 120 47.18 13.39 27.16
N THR A 121 46.90 12.78 28.32
CA THR A 121 45.54 12.44 28.75
C THR A 121 44.80 13.65 29.31
N LYS A 122 43.51 13.80 28.97
CA LYS A 122 42.64 14.89 29.46
C LYS A 122 41.32 14.34 29.99
N MET A 123 41.40 13.50 31.03
CA MET A 123 40.23 12.85 31.64
C MET A 123 39.16 13.83 32.13
N SER A 124 39.54 15.06 32.52
CA SER A 124 38.59 16.11 32.88
C SER A 124 37.70 16.54 31.69
N GLY A 125 38.22 16.46 30.46
CA GLY A 125 37.48 16.70 29.23
C GLY A 125 36.41 15.65 28.98
N ILE A 126 36.74 14.37 29.15
CA ILE A 126 35.80 13.24 29.02
C ILE A 126 34.67 13.36 30.05
N LYS A 127 34.98 13.70 31.31
CA LYS A 127 33.97 13.91 32.36
C LYS A 127 33.01 15.05 32.00
N ARG A 128 33.54 16.19 31.51
CA ARG A 128 32.71 17.31 31.04
C ARG A 128 31.84 16.92 29.84
N PHE A 129 32.41 16.18 28.89
CA PHE A 129 31.70 15.69 27.71
C PHE A 129 30.54 14.77 28.09
N LYS A 130 30.80 13.74 28.94
CA LYS A 130 29.76 12.84 29.46
C LYS A 130 28.62 13.63 30.13
N LYS A 131 28.94 14.65 30.94
CA LYS A 131 27.94 15.51 31.59
C LYS A 131 27.14 16.37 30.59
N LYS A 132 27.81 16.91 29.56
CA LYS A 132 27.19 17.77 28.53
C LYS A 132 26.18 17.03 27.65
N TYR A 133 26.39 15.73 27.43
CA TYR A 133 25.58 14.91 26.52
C TYR A 133 24.71 13.87 27.22
N ALA A 134 24.72 13.82 28.57
CA ALA A 134 23.96 12.84 29.35
C ALA A 134 22.44 12.92 29.14
N ASP A 135 21.90 14.12 28.88
CA ASP A 135 20.49 14.38 28.62
C ASP A 135 20.13 14.38 27.12
N LYS A 136 21.14 14.32 26.24
CA LYS A 136 20.98 14.45 24.77
C LYS A 136 21.11 13.14 24.02
N MET A 137 21.85 12.18 24.55
CA MET A 137 22.05 10.89 23.91
C MET A 137 22.37 9.77 24.91
N LEU A 138 22.02 8.55 24.52
CA LEU A 138 22.47 7.35 25.22
C LEU A 138 23.83 6.91 24.66
N PHE A 139 24.85 6.88 25.51
CA PHE A 139 26.15 6.28 25.20
C PHE A 139 26.32 4.95 25.95
N SER A 140 27.26 4.11 25.50
CA SER A 140 27.47 2.78 26.12
C SER A 140 27.70 2.90 27.63
N PRO A 141 26.87 2.24 28.47
CA PRO A 141 27.00 2.33 29.93
C PRO A 141 28.21 1.56 30.45
N LYS A 142 28.67 0.54 29.72
CA LYS A 142 29.86 -0.23 30.02
C LYS A 142 31.01 0.26 29.15
N ALA A 143 32.12 0.62 29.77
CA ALA A 143 33.35 0.91 29.06
C ALA A 143 33.92 -0.38 28.44
N ILE A 144 34.63 -0.20 27.35
CA ILE A 144 35.32 -1.27 26.64
C ILE A 144 36.75 -1.32 27.16
N HIS A 145 37.17 -2.46 27.71
CA HIS A 145 38.47 -2.56 28.38
C HIS A 145 39.57 -3.14 27.50
N SER A 146 39.18 -3.88 26.45
CA SER A 146 40.12 -4.45 25.48
C SER A 146 39.65 -4.24 24.05
N PRO A 147 40.56 -4.17 23.06
CA PRO A 147 40.20 -4.02 21.65
C PRO A 147 39.28 -5.15 21.13
N GLU A 148 39.35 -6.35 21.71
CA GLU A 148 38.56 -7.52 21.29
C GLU A 148 37.06 -7.37 21.61
N GLU A 149 36.71 -6.60 22.65
CA GLU A 149 35.30 -6.36 23.02
C GLU A 149 34.57 -5.42 22.03
N ILE A 150 35.31 -4.71 21.18
CA ILE A 150 34.77 -3.73 20.23
C ILE A 150 33.84 -4.38 19.23
N GLU A 151 34.23 -5.52 18.66
CA GLU A 151 33.48 -6.20 17.60
C GLU A 151 32.07 -6.52 18.09
N GLY A 152 31.94 -7.22 19.22
CA GLY A 152 30.65 -7.60 19.79
C GLY A 152 29.76 -6.41 20.15
N LYS A 153 30.32 -5.35 20.73
CA LYS A 153 29.57 -4.14 21.10
C LYS A 153 29.14 -3.31 19.89
N LEU A 154 29.98 -3.25 18.87
CA LEU A 154 29.70 -2.52 17.65
C LEU A 154 28.65 -3.25 16.81
N LEU A 155 28.70 -4.59 16.71
CA LEU A 155 27.69 -5.40 16.00
C LEU A 155 26.26 -5.06 16.45
N MET A 156 26.01 -5.03 17.76
CA MET A 156 24.70 -4.69 18.31
C MET A 156 24.31 -3.24 17.98
N GLY A 157 25.23 -2.30 18.13
CA GLY A 157 25.00 -0.88 17.81
C GLY A 157 24.69 -0.65 16.33
N LEU A 158 25.41 -1.30 15.42
CA LEU A 158 25.20 -1.22 13.97
C LEU A 158 23.81 -1.74 13.57
N ASN A 159 23.31 -2.80 14.22
CA ASN A 159 21.95 -3.28 13.95
C ASN A 159 20.88 -2.25 14.33
N PHE A 160 20.95 -1.66 15.53
CA PHE A 160 20.01 -0.60 15.94
C PHE A 160 20.15 0.66 15.07
N CYS A 161 21.37 0.99 14.67
CA CYS A 161 21.64 2.09 13.75
C CYS A 161 20.96 1.85 12.40
N LEU A 162 21.09 0.64 11.84
CA LEU A 162 20.44 0.26 10.60
C LEU A 162 18.92 0.32 10.68
N ASP A 163 18.33 -0.16 11.78
CA ASP A 163 16.89 -0.07 11.99
C ASP A 163 16.41 1.39 12.02
N ARG A 164 17.16 2.28 12.71
CA ARG A 164 16.87 3.71 12.71
C ARG A 164 17.02 4.34 11.32
N LEU A 165 18.08 4.00 10.57
CA LEU A 165 18.30 4.50 9.21
C LEU A 165 17.17 4.07 8.26
N LYS A 166 16.76 2.80 8.31
CA LYS A 166 15.61 2.30 7.54
C LYS A 166 14.33 3.04 7.89
N ASN A 167 14.05 3.23 9.18
CA ASN A 167 12.85 3.94 9.64
C ASN A 167 12.86 5.43 9.24
N ASN A 168 14.00 6.12 9.33
CA ASN A 168 14.12 7.51 8.91
C ASN A 168 13.92 7.65 7.40
N ASN A 169 14.47 6.72 6.60
CA ASN A 169 14.27 6.71 5.16
C ASN A 169 12.80 6.46 4.79
N LEU A 170 12.15 5.47 5.42
CA LEU A 170 10.72 5.20 5.24
C LEU A 170 9.86 6.43 5.59
N ARG A 171 10.13 7.10 6.72
CA ARG A 171 9.42 8.33 7.11
C ARG A 171 9.59 9.45 6.09
N SER A 172 10.80 9.65 5.56
CA SER A 172 11.07 10.64 4.52
C SER A 172 10.29 10.36 3.24
N ILE A 173 10.27 9.09 2.81
CA ILE A 173 9.49 8.64 1.66
C ILE A 173 7.98 8.87 1.89
N ASP A 174 7.48 8.47 3.05
CA ASP A 174 6.09 8.63 3.46
C ASP A 174 5.68 10.12 3.49
N GLU A 175 6.52 11.00 4.03
CA GLU A 175 6.28 12.44 3.99
C GLU A 175 6.27 13.01 2.56
N GLY A 176 7.15 12.53 1.70
CA GLY A 176 7.19 12.90 0.28
C GLY A 176 5.89 12.50 -0.43
N LEU A 177 5.49 11.24 -0.29
CA LEU A 177 4.23 10.73 -0.85
C LEU A 177 3.02 11.42 -0.24
N LYS A 178 3.03 11.75 1.05
CA LYS A 178 1.93 12.49 1.70
C LYS A 178 1.77 13.90 1.13
N ARG A 179 2.84 14.54 0.66
CA ARG A 179 2.78 15.85 -0.02
C ARG A 179 2.28 15.72 -1.46
N GLU A 180 2.60 14.61 -2.13
CA GLU A 180 2.19 14.35 -3.51
C GLU A 180 0.75 13.86 -3.63
N PHE A 181 0.35 12.95 -2.74
CA PHE A 181 -0.98 12.34 -2.73
C PHE A 181 -2.00 13.29 -2.11
N THR A 182 -2.94 13.74 -2.92
CA THR A 182 -4.12 14.45 -2.42
C THR A 182 -5.36 13.57 -2.51
N VAL A 183 -6.32 13.77 -1.61
CA VAL A 183 -7.56 12.99 -1.56
C VAL A 183 -8.51 13.33 -2.73
N ASN A 184 -8.25 14.41 -3.46
CA ASN A 184 -9.12 14.93 -4.53
C ASN A 184 -8.41 15.00 -5.89
N ASP A 185 -7.59 14.01 -6.24
CA ASP A 185 -6.89 13.97 -7.54
C ASP A 185 -7.87 13.88 -8.74
N SER A 186 -9.16 13.63 -8.49
CA SER A 186 -10.25 13.57 -9.47
C SER A 186 -11.57 14.06 -8.87
N GLU A 187 -12.43 14.70 -9.69
CA GLU A 187 -13.82 15.02 -9.29
C GLU A 187 -14.74 13.79 -9.31
N GLU A 188 -14.31 12.72 -9.99
CA GLU A 188 -15.09 11.49 -10.21
C GLU A 188 -14.62 10.34 -9.33
N VAL A 189 -13.45 10.44 -8.70
CA VAL A 189 -12.88 9.40 -7.84
C VAL A 189 -12.29 10.04 -6.60
N SER A 190 -12.70 9.54 -5.45
CA SER A 190 -12.16 9.96 -4.16
C SER A 190 -11.34 8.83 -3.53
N VAL A 191 -10.15 9.16 -3.05
CA VAL A 191 -9.31 8.20 -2.30
C VAL A 191 -9.65 8.30 -0.82
N VAL A 192 -10.38 7.32 -0.30
CA VAL A 192 -10.90 7.34 1.07
C VAL A 192 -9.83 6.95 2.09
N ASP A 193 -8.97 6.00 1.75
CA ASP A 193 -7.78 5.66 2.51
C ASP A 193 -6.70 5.11 1.59
N PHE A 194 -5.44 5.17 2.04
CA PHE A 194 -4.31 4.61 1.30
C PHE A 194 -3.14 4.30 2.22
N THR A 195 -2.20 3.53 1.67
CA THR A 195 -0.88 3.28 2.26
C THR A 195 0.23 3.80 1.35
N PHE A 196 1.40 4.06 1.93
CA PHE A 196 2.57 4.50 1.18
C PHE A 196 3.27 3.37 0.44
N SER A 197 3.18 2.14 0.96
CA SER A 197 3.68 0.93 0.31
C SER A 197 2.51 0.04 -0.10
N GLN A 198 2.06 -0.87 0.78
CA GLN A 198 0.87 -1.69 0.64
C GLN A 198 0.23 -1.97 2.01
N TYR A 199 -1.05 -2.32 2.04
CA TYR A 199 -1.68 -2.85 3.25
C TYR A 199 -1.07 -4.21 3.62
N GLU A 200 -0.72 -4.39 4.89
CA GLU A 200 -0.33 -5.71 5.39
C GLU A 200 -1.56 -6.61 5.49
N SER A 201 -1.47 -7.86 5.02
CA SER A 201 -2.57 -8.82 5.05
C SER A 201 -3.21 -9.00 6.43
N ARG A 202 -2.41 -8.91 7.50
CA ARG A 202 -2.87 -9.00 8.91
C ARG A 202 -3.60 -7.75 9.41
N ASN A 203 -3.41 -6.62 8.74
CA ASN A 203 -4.01 -5.33 9.09
C ASN A 203 -5.22 -4.99 8.20
N PHE A 204 -5.63 -5.91 7.32
CA PHE A 204 -6.74 -5.72 6.39
C PHE A 204 -7.78 -6.82 6.62
N THR A 205 -8.96 -6.46 7.12
CA THR A 205 -10.02 -7.43 7.45
C THR A 205 -11.32 -7.08 6.72
N VAL A 206 -11.93 -8.09 6.09
CA VAL A 206 -13.27 -7.98 5.47
C VAL A 206 -14.18 -9.01 6.14
N ALA A 207 -15.15 -8.55 6.92
CA ALA A 207 -16.04 -9.38 7.71
C ALA A 207 -17.50 -9.28 7.23
N ASN A 208 -18.29 -10.32 7.49
CA ASN A 208 -19.74 -10.23 7.28
C ASN A 208 -20.39 -9.49 8.47
N SER A 209 -21.23 -8.49 8.18
CA SER A 209 -22.02 -7.76 9.18
C SER A 209 -23.23 -8.54 9.68
N ASN A 210 -23.62 -9.60 8.96
CA ASN A 210 -24.89 -10.33 9.07
C ASN A 210 -26.13 -9.45 8.83
N ARG A 211 -25.95 -8.26 8.23
CA ARG A 211 -27.04 -7.37 7.81
C ARG A 211 -27.44 -7.69 6.38
N THR A 212 -28.72 -7.50 6.08
CA THR A 212 -29.28 -7.61 4.72
C THR A 212 -29.94 -6.29 4.36
N PHE A 213 -29.75 -5.81 3.14
CA PHE A 213 -30.47 -4.67 2.59
C PHE A 213 -31.06 -5.05 1.24
N VAL A 214 -32.38 -5.11 1.17
CA VAL A 214 -33.11 -5.43 -0.06
C VAL A 214 -34.29 -4.48 -0.22
N TRP A 215 -34.63 -4.15 -1.46
CA TRP A 215 -35.80 -3.37 -1.79
C TRP A 215 -36.84 -4.26 -2.45
N GLU A 216 -38.11 -4.02 -2.13
CA GLU A 216 -39.21 -4.82 -2.65
C GLU A 216 -39.48 -4.50 -4.12
N VAL A 217 -39.70 -5.55 -4.91
CA VAL A 217 -40.17 -5.43 -6.30
C VAL A 217 -41.64 -4.98 -6.24
N PRO A 218 -42.03 -3.92 -6.98
CA PRO A 218 -43.43 -3.49 -6.99
C PRO A 218 -44.34 -4.63 -7.47
N GLU A 219 -45.48 -4.82 -6.80
CA GLU A 219 -46.40 -5.97 -7.01
C GLU A 219 -46.76 -6.19 -8.49
N ALA A 220 -47.03 -5.10 -9.22
CA ALA A 220 -47.35 -5.14 -10.65
C ALA A 220 -46.25 -5.76 -11.54
N TYR A 221 -45.00 -5.81 -11.07
CA TYR A 221 -43.85 -6.31 -11.82
C TYR A 221 -43.37 -7.69 -11.34
N VAL A 222 -43.91 -8.22 -10.23
CA VAL A 222 -43.51 -9.53 -9.67
C VAL A 222 -43.77 -10.66 -10.67
N GLN A 223 -44.97 -10.75 -11.23
CA GLN A 223 -45.30 -11.80 -12.20
C GLN A 223 -44.48 -11.66 -13.50
N PRO A 224 -44.42 -10.49 -14.16
CA PRO A 224 -43.59 -10.30 -15.36
C PRO A 224 -42.12 -10.67 -15.17
N LEU A 225 -41.50 -10.31 -14.03
CA LEU A 225 -40.10 -10.65 -13.75
C LEU A 225 -39.92 -12.13 -13.40
N THR A 226 -40.93 -12.77 -12.80
CA THR A 226 -40.93 -14.23 -12.58
C THR A 226 -40.99 -14.99 -13.89
N ASP A 227 -41.80 -14.53 -14.85
CA ASP A 227 -41.91 -15.11 -16.19
C ASP A 227 -40.60 -14.95 -16.98
N LYS A 228 -39.83 -13.88 -16.72
CA LYS A 228 -38.45 -13.67 -17.22
C LYS A 228 -37.38 -14.48 -16.49
N LEU A 229 -37.74 -15.37 -15.58
CA LEU A 229 -36.84 -16.14 -14.71
C LEU A 229 -35.97 -15.26 -13.78
N PHE A 230 -36.26 -13.96 -13.66
CA PHE A 230 -35.46 -13.04 -12.85
C PHE A 230 -35.63 -13.29 -11.35
N LEU A 231 -36.86 -13.58 -10.93
CA LEU A 231 -37.19 -13.90 -9.54
C LEU A 231 -37.16 -15.41 -9.24
N GLN A 232 -36.77 -16.25 -10.20
CA GLN A 232 -36.75 -17.70 -10.00
C GLN A 232 -35.52 -18.14 -9.21
N ASN A 233 -35.77 -18.89 -8.12
CA ASN A 233 -34.77 -19.37 -7.18
C ASN A 233 -34.33 -20.83 -7.40
N ASP A 234 -34.74 -21.50 -8.48
CA ASP A 234 -34.62 -22.96 -8.58
C ASP A 234 -34.16 -23.43 -9.98
N ASN A 235 -32.84 -23.49 -10.23
CA ASN A 235 -32.30 -24.57 -11.07
C ASN A 235 -31.10 -25.24 -10.37
N PRO A 236 -31.33 -26.32 -9.60
CA PRO A 236 -30.33 -26.94 -8.73
C PRO A 236 -29.15 -27.61 -9.44
N VAL A 237 -29.18 -27.74 -10.77
CA VAL A 237 -28.16 -28.53 -11.50
C VAL A 237 -26.95 -27.68 -11.90
N ALA A 238 -27.09 -26.35 -12.02
CA ALA A 238 -26.00 -25.47 -12.48
C ALA A 238 -25.38 -24.61 -11.36
N ALA A 239 -26.08 -24.35 -10.26
CA ALA A 239 -25.58 -23.50 -9.20
C ALA A 239 -25.68 -24.21 -7.85
N GLN A 240 -24.54 -24.67 -7.32
CA GLN A 240 -24.36 -25.07 -5.91
C GLN A 240 -24.50 -23.87 -4.96
N ARG A 241 -25.53 -23.03 -5.12
CA ARG A 241 -25.75 -21.80 -4.36
C ARG A 241 -27.10 -21.92 -3.65
N ALA A 242 -27.08 -22.31 -2.38
CA ALA A 242 -28.26 -22.30 -1.53
C ALA A 242 -28.76 -20.85 -1.38
N TYR A 243 -29.98 -20.57 -1.84
CA TYR A 243 -30.57 -19.23 -1.82
C TYR A 243 -31.85 -19.24 -0.96
N SER A 244 -31.95 -18.31 0.00
CA SER A 244 -33.10 -18.19 0.91
C SER A 244 -34.29 -17.56 0.20
N LYS A 245 -35.49 -18.16 0.35
CA LYS A 245 -36.74 -17.75 -0.30
C LYS A 245 -37.35 -16.44 0.22
N VAL A 246 -36.85 -15.89 1.33
CA VAL A 246 -37.31 -14.61 1.89
C VAL A 246 -36.08 -13.85 2.37
N LYS A 247 -35.71 -12.77 1.66
CA LYS A 247 -34.78 -11.76 2.18
C LYS A 247 -35.63 -10.63 2.73
N THR A 248 -35.56 -10.39 4.03
CA THR A 248 -36.16 -9.20 4.65
C THR A 248 -35.05 -8.19 4.86
N SER A 249 -35.29 -6.94 4.45
CA SER A 249 -34.35 -5.85 4.72
C SER A 249 -34.24 -5.64 6.23
N ASP A 250 -33.01 -5.44 6.71
CA ASP A 250 -32.77 -5.04 8.09
C ASP A 250 -33.41 -3.66 8.33
N PRO A 251 -34.27 -3.49 9.36
CA PRO A 251 -34.89 -2.20 9.65
C PRO A 251 -33.89 -1.06 9.83
N GLU A 252 -32.68 -1.35 10.32
CA GLU A 252 -31.61 -0.35 10.47
C GLU A 252 -31.15 0.20 9.11
N MET A 253 -31.02 -0.66 8.10
CA MET A 253 -30.58 -0.24 6.75
C MET A 253 -31.63 0.67 6.10
N THR A 254 -32.90 0.29 6.22
CA THR A 254 -34.01 1.11 5.75
C THR A 254 -34.07 2.44 6.48
N ALA A 255 -33.92 2.44 7.82
CA ALA A 255 -33.90 3.66 8.62
C ALA A 255 -32.75 4.61 8.23
N LYS A 256 -31.55 4.08 7.95
CA LYS A 256 -30.40 4.88 7.46
C LYS A 256 -30.71 5.56 6.14
N LEU A 257 -31.35 4.86 5.19
CA LEU A 257 -31.75 5.45 3.92
C LEU A 257 -32.76 6.59 4.12
N TYR A 258 -33.85 6.35 4.83
CA TYR A 258 -34.86 7.39 5.07
C TYR A 258 -34.29 8.60 5.82
N THR A 259 -33.45 8.37 6.83
CA THR A 259 -32.77 9.44 7.56
C THR A 259 -31.95 10.31 6.60
N PHE A 260 -31.12 9.69 5.76
CA PHE A 260 -30.34 10.40 4.74
C PHE A 260 -31.23 11.20 3.78
N LEU A 261 -32.32 10.61 3.29
CA LEU A 261 -33.24 11.26 2.36
C LEU A 261 -33.95 12.46 2.99
N HIS A 262 -34.46 12.33 4.22
CA HIS A 262 -35.14 13.43 4.91
C HIS A 262 -34.19 14.58 5.26
N GLU A 263 -32.98 14.28 5.72
CA GLU A 263 -31.99 15.30 6.09
C GLU A 263 -31.48 16.10 4.88
N ASN A 264 -31.34 15.46 3.72
CA ASN A 264 -30.69 16.07 2.56
C ASN A 264 -31.66 16.48 1.44
N PHE A 265 -32.86 15.89 1.41
CA PHE A 265 -33.85 16.01 0.34
C PHE A 265 -35.29 16.09 0.85
N GLY A 266 -35.51 16.56 2.09
CA GLY A 266 -36.84 16.63 2.72
C GLY A 266 -37.85 17.55 2.01
N ASN A 267 -37.42 18.33 1.01
CA ASN A 267 -38.28 19.12 0.14
C ASN A 267 -38.85 18.32 -1.05
N LEU A 268 -38.40 17.08 -1.28
CA LEU A 268 -38.92 16.18 -2.31
C LEU A 268 -40.04 15.29 -1.75
N ASP A 269 -40.94 14.85 -2.64
CA ASP A 269 -41.84 13.73 -2.35
C ASP A 269 -41.04 12.42 -2.41
N ILE A 270 -40.47 12.04 -1.25
CA ILE A 270 -39.59 10.88 -1.10
C ILE A 270 -40.33 9.59 -1.47
N ASP A 271 -41.57 9.42 -1.05
CA ASP A 271 -42.33 8.19 -1.31
C ASP A 271 -42.59 8.00 -2.81
N SER A 272 -42.96 9.09 -3.50
CA SER A 272 -43.14 9.07 -4.96
C SER A 272 -41.83 8.77 -5.68
N LEU A 273 -40.72 9.41 -5.26
CA LEU A 273 -39.40 9.19 -5.83
C LEU A 273 -38.96 7.72 -5.70
N LEU A 274 -39.10 7.11 -4.52
CA LEU A 274 -38.71 5.72 -4.28
C LEU A 274 -39.57 4.75 -5.10
N LYS A 275 -40.88 4.98 -5.21
CA LYS A 275 -41.77 4.19 -6.07
C LYS A 275 -41.37 4.28 -7.54
N ASP A 276 -41.04 5.48 -8.02
CA ASP A 276 -40.59 5.68 -9.41
C ASP A 276 -39.24 4.99 -9.69
N CYS A 277 -38.30 5.05 -8.75
CA CYS A 277 -37.01 4.36 -8.86
C CYS A 277 -37.20 2.83 -8.92
N ALA A 278 -38.07 2.27 -8.07
CA ALA A 278 -38.36 0.83 -8.07
C ALA A 278 -39.05 0.39 -9.37
N ARG A 279 -39.96 1.20 -9.90
CA ARG A 279 -40.59 0.99 -11.22
C ARG A 279 -39.55 0.96 -12.34
N LYS A 280 -38.67 1.97 -12.40
CA LYS A 280 -37.58 2.05 -13.40
C LYS A 280 -36.62 0.86 -13.30
N ALA A 281 -36.29 0.40 -12.09
CA ALA A 281 -35.46 -0.79 -11.87
C ALA A 281 -36.13 -2.07 -12.42
N ALA A 282 -37.42 -2.24 -12.17
CA ALA A 282 -38.17 -3.38 -12.70
C ALA A 282 -38.25 -3.35 -14.23
N GLU A 283 -38.56 -2.20 -14.82
CA GLU A 283 -38.58 -2.00 -16.29
C GLU A 283 -37.23 -2.29 -16.93
N PHE A 284 -36.13 -1.92 -16.28
CA PHE A 284 -34.78 -2.23 -16.75
C PHE A 284 -34.55 -3.75 -16.88
N PHE A 285 -34.90 -4.53 -15.86
CA PHE A 285 -34.74 -5.99 -15.92
C PHE A 285 -35.74 -6.67 -16.86
N LEU A 286 -36.93 -6.08 -17.06
CA LEU A 286 -37.87 -6.52 -18.08
C LEU A 286 -37.39 -6.24 -19.51
N ALA A 287 -36.65 -5.16 -19.74
CA ALA A 287 -36.11 -4.84 -21.05
C ALA A 287 -34.85 -5.64 -21.40
N LYS A 288 -34.17 -6.25 -20.43
CA LYS A 288 -32.93 -7.01 -20.64
C LYS A 288 -33.20 -8.35 -21.32
N ASP A 289 -32.50 -8.61 -22.41
CA ASP A 289 -32.50 -9.89 -23.13
C ASP A 289 -31.27 -10.74 -22.76
N GLY A 290 -31.44 -12.06 -22.63
CA GLY A 290 -30.35 -13.01 -22.34
C GLY A 290 -30.64 -13.98 -21.18
N THR A 291 -29.80 -15.01 -21.07
CA THR A 291 -29.99 -16.18 -20.17
C THR A 291 -29.46 -15.99 -18.75
N ASN A 292 -28.62 -14.97 -18.49
CA ASN A 292 -28.04 -14.65 -17.17
C ASN A 292 -28.77 -13.48 -16.49
N ASN A 293 -30.10 -13.52 -16.48
CA ASN A 293 -30.94 -12.44 -15.94
C ASN A 293 -31.66 -12.89 -14.66
N PHE A 294 -30.91 -13.31 -13.62
CA PHE A 294 -31.48 -13.70 -12.31
C PHE A 294 -31.10 -12.70 -11.21
N ASN A 295 -31.96 -12.56 -10.19
CA ASN A 295 -31.75 -11.67 -9.04
C ASN A 295 -30.76 -12.26 -8.02
N GLY A 296 -29.51 -12.43 -8.44
CA GLY A 296 -28.39 -12.91 -7.63
C GLY A 296 -27.95 -11.97 -6.49
N SER A 297 -27.07 -12.50 -5.63
CA SER A 297 -26.60 -11.77 -4.44
C SER A 297 -25.53 -10.77 -4.83
N VAL A 298 -25.62 -9.59 -4.22
CA VAL A 298 -24.58 -8.56 -4.26
C VAL A 298 -24.13 -8.28 -2.82
N LEU A 299 -22.91 -7.81 -2.64
CA LEU A 299 -22.38 -7.39 -1.34
C LEU A 299 -22.17 -5.88 -1.34
N GLY A 300 -22.54 -5.24 -0.23
CA GLY A 300 -22.32 -3.82 -0.01
C GLY A 300 -21.49 -3.54 1.23
N VAL A 301 -20.98 -2.31 1.38
CA VAL A 301 -20.16 -1.87 2.51
C VAL A 301 -21.06 -1.34 3.62
N TYR A 302 -21.16 -2.08 4.72
CA TYR A 302 -21.94 -1.70 5.90
C TYR A 302 -21.19 -0.76 6.83
N HIS A 303 -19.88 -1.00 6.99
CA HIS A 303 -19.05 -0.21 7.88
C HIS A 303 -17.59 -0.25 7.46
N MET A 304 -16.92 0.88 7.53
CA MET A 304 -15.47 1.03 7.36
C MET A 304 -14.90 1.68 8.62
N SER A 305 -13.81 1.11 9.12
CA SER A 305 -13.05 1.69 10.23
C SER A 305 -11.56 1.69 9.91
N ARG A 306 -10.90 2.73 10.40
CA ARG A 306 -9.47 2.95 10.23
C ARG A 306 -8.79 3.10 11.57
N ASN A 307 -7.73 2.35 11.78
CA ASN A 307 -6.87 2.39 12.96
C ASN A 307 -5.40 2.37 12.55
N ARG A 308 -4.49 2.40 13.53
CA ARG A 308 -3.06 2.23 13.33
C ARG A 308 -2.49 1.21 14.32
N THR A 309 -1.45 0.49 13.93
CA THR A 309 -0.69 -0.36 14.85
C THR A 309 -0.02 0.49 15.93
N VAL A 310 0.09 -0.05 17.14
CA VAL A 310 0.75 0.64 18.27
C VAL A 310 2.24 0.89 17.99
N VAL A 311 2.89 -0.07 17.32
CA VAL A 311 4.29 0.01 16.92
C VAL A 311 4.35 0.20 15.41
N GLY A 312 5.05 1.24 14.96
CA GLY A 312 5.23 1.55 13.53
C GLY A 312 4.10 2.34 12.89
N GLU A 313 2.96 2.52 13.57
CA GLU A 313 1.80 3.29 13.08
C GLU A 313 1.25 2.85 11.71
N PHE A 314 1.40 1.57 11.38
CA PHE A 314 0.91 1.01 10.12
C PHE A 314 -0.63 1.06 10.06
N PRO A 315 -1.22 1.38 8.90
CA PRO A 315 -2.67 1.50 8.77
C PRO A 315 -3.34 0.13 8.94
N ILE A 316 -4.42 0.12 9.71
CA ILE A 316 -5.33 -1.01 9.89
C ILE A 316 -6.68 -0.62 9.32
N ILE A 317 -7.20 -1.43 8.41
CA ILE A 317 -8.53 -1.27 7.82
C ILE A 317 -9.40 -2.48 8.15
N SER A 318 -10.61 -2.19 8.63
CA SER A 318 -11.65 -3.18 8.82
C SER A 318 -12.93 -2.76 8.10
N LEU A 319 -13.38 -3.64 7.22
CA LEU A 319 -14.63 -3.53 6.47
C LEU A 319 -15.63 -4.56 6.99
N LYS A 320 -16.88 -4.16 7.11
CA LYS A 320 -18.02 -5.06 7.31
C LYS A 320 -18.94 -4.98 6.12
N LEU A 321 -19.30 -6.12 5.54
CA LEU A 321 -20.15 -6.20 4.36
C LEU A 321 -21.58 -6.62 4.72
N TYR A 322 -22.59 -6.06 4.04
CA TYR A 322 -23.98 -6.51 4.08
C TYR A 322 -24.34 -7.25 2.79
N THR A 323 -25.37 -8.10 2.85
CA THR A 323 -25.91 -8.80 1.68
C THR A 323 -27.05 -8.02 1.04
N SER A 324 -27.11 -8.03 -0.28
CA SER A 324 -28.16 -7.39 -1.08
C SER A 324 -28.50 -8.26 -2.30
N ASP A 325 -29.11 -7.68 -3.31
CA ASP A 325 -29.41 -8.31 -4.59
C ASP A 325 -29.35 -7.34 -5.77
N TYR A 326 -29.39 -7.88 -7.00
CA TYR A 326 -29.29 -7.08 -8.22
C TYR A 326 -30.45 -6.10 -8.40
N PHE A 327 -31.66 -6.45 -7.97
CA PHE A 327 -32.80 -5.53 -8.01
C PHE A 327 -32.53 -4.28 -7.17
N THR A 328 -32.15 -4.49 -5.91
CA THR A 328 -31.79 -3.42 -4.97
C THR A 328 -30.58 -2.64 -5.46
N PHE A 329 -29.59 -3.31 -6.05
CA PHE A 329 -28.43 -2.65 -6.64
C PHE A 329 -28.85 -1.63 -7.71
N ARG A 330 -29.69 -2.04 -8.66
CA ARG A 330 -30.19 -1.15 -9.72
C ARG A 330 -31.13 -0.08 -9.20
N PHE A 331 -32.00 -0.41 -8.26
CA PHE A 331 -32.86 0.56 -7.57
C PHE A 331 -32.03 1.70 -6.94
N MET A 332 -31.01 1.35 -6.15
CA MET A 332 -30.15 2.34 -5.51
C MET A 332 -29.29 3.12 -6.51
N SER A 333 -28.85 2.48 -7.60
CA SER A 333 -28.12 3.17 -8.69
C SER A 333 -28.99 4.26 -9.33
N ILE A 334 -30.26 3.94 -9.64
CA ILE A 334 -31.22 4.91 -10.20
C ILE A 334 -31.51 6.02 -9.17
N LEU A 335 -31.72 5.66 -7.91
CA LEU A 335 -31.96 6.64 -6.84
C LEU A 335 -30.79 7.60 -6.69
N TYR A 336 -29.55 7.10 -6.69
CA TYR A 336 -28.34 7.94 -6.69
C TYR A 336 -28.32 8.91 -7.87
N GLN A 337 -28.56 8.42 -9.09
CA GLN A 337 -28.56 9.24 -10.30
C GLN A 337 -29.62 10.34 -10.25
N GLU A 338 -30.82 10.04 -9.76
CA GLU A 338 -31.88 11.05 -9.59
C GLU A 338 -31.53 12.07 -8.50
N LEU A 339 -31.06 11.64 -7.32
CA LEU A 339 -30.73 12.54 -6.20
C LEU A 339 -29.54 13.46 -6.53
N ARG A 340 -28.53 12.95 -7.25
CA ARG A 340 -27.35 13.74 -7.64
C ARG A 340 -27.72 14.94 -8.51
N ARG A 341 -28.81 14.86 -9.29
CA ARG A 341 -29.33 15.99 -10.09
C ARG A 341 -29.81 17.15 -9.23
N TYR A 342 -30.31 16.87 -8.02
CA TYR A 342 -30.74 17.88 -7.06
C TYR A 342 -29.58 18.44 -6.25
N ASN A 343 -28.73 17.55 -5.70
CA ASN A 343 -27.57 17.94 -4.93
C ASN A 343 -26.49 16.87 -5.00
N SER A 344 -25.45 17.11 -5.80
CA SER A 344 -24.32 16.17 -5.93
C SER A 344 -23.35 16.22 -4.74
N ARG A 345 -23.34 17.32 -3.97
CA ARG A 345 -22.35 17.53 -2.89
C ARG A 345 -22.52 16.58 -1.72
N VAL A 346 -23.72 16.07 -1.49
CA VAL A 346 -24.00 15.13 -0.38
C VAL A 346 -23.35 13.76 -0.58
N PHE A 347 -22.97 13.43 -1.82
CA PHE A 347 -22.29 12.20 -2.21
C PHE A 347 -20.77 12.34 -2.28
N VAL A 348 -20.20 13.46 -1.79
CA VAL A 348 -18.75 13.57 -1.64
C VAL A 348 -18.29 12.66 -0.50
N VAL A 349 -17.26 11.86 -0.77
CA VAL A 349 -16.69 10.89 0.17
C VAL A 349 -15.20 11.12 0.29
N ARG A 350 -14.70 11.52 1.46
CA ARG A 350 -13.27 11.74 1.66
C ARG A 350 -12.68 10.92 2.79
N THR A 351 -13.51 10.42 3.69
CA THR A 351 -13.08 9.70 4.88
C THR A 351 -13.91 8.44 5.10
N PRO A 352 -13.42 7.50 5.94
CA PRO A 352 -14.22 6.36 6.38
C PRO A 352 -15.57 6.74 7.01
N GLU A 353 -15.65 7.90 7.68
CA GLU A 353 -16.89 8.42 8.25
C GLU A 353 -17.91 8.79 7.16
N ASP A 354 -17.46 9.37 6.04
CA ASP A 354 -18.35 9.62 4.89
C ASP A 354 -18.86 8.31 4.28
N VAL A 355 -18.01 7.27 4.24
CA VAL A 355 -18.43 5.93 3.81
C VAL A 355 -19.56 5.41 4.72
N ASN A 356 -19.36 5.52 6.03
CA ASN A 356 -20.32 5.10 7.06
C ASN A 356 -21.63 5.89 7.03
N ARG A 357 -21.62 7.14 6.56
CA ARG A 357 -22.81 7.98 6.38
C ARG A 357 -23.65 7.56 5.17
N LEU A 358 -23.01 7.08 4.11
CA LEU A 358 -23.64 6.76 2.81
C LEU A 358 -23.84 5.25 2.57
N VAL A 359 -23.81 4.46 3.64
CA VAL A 359 -23.92 2.98 3.62
C VAL A 359 -24.98 2.42 2.65
N PRO A 360 -26.24 2.91 2.60
CA PRO A 360 -27.23 2.38 1.67
C PRO A 360 -26.83 2.46 0.18
N PHE A 361 -25.97 3.41 -0.18
CA PHE A 361 -25.50 3.63 -1.55
C PHE A 361 -24.26 2.81 -1.91
N PHE A 362 -23.52 2.26 -0.94
CA PHE A 362 -22.40 1.35 -1.19
C PHE A 362 -22.87 -0.09 -1.32
N ASN A 363 -23.75 -0.32 -2.29
CA ASN A 363 -24.38 -1.59 -2.61
C ASN A 363 -23.52 -2.50 -3.52
N SER A 364 -22.25 -2.15 -3.71
CA SER A 364 -21.23 -2.94 -4.39
C SER A 364 -19.88 -2.70 -3.74
N ILE A 365 -19.00 -3.71 -3.81
CA ILE A 365 -17.59 -3.59 -3.42
C ILE A 365 -16.73 -4.39 -4.40
N GLY A 366 -15.85 -3.67 -5.10
CA GLY A 366 -14.91 -4.21 -6.09
C GLY A 366 -13.48 -4.37 -5.57
N ILE A 367 -12.71 -5.20 -6.26
CA ILE A 367 -11.26 -5.24 -6.24
C ILE A 367 -10.78 -4.96 -7.66
N GLY A 368 -10.05 -3.86 -7.84
CA GLY A 368 -9.51 -3.44 -9.13
C GLY A 368 -8.01 -3.22 -9.06
N GLY A 369 -7.33 -3.35 -10.20
CA GLY A 369 -5.90 -3.04 -10.23
C GLY A 369 -5.17 -3.41 -11.51
N PHE A 370 -3.85 -3.29 -11.42
CA PHE A 370 -2.97 -3.57 -12.54
C PHE A 370 -2.13 -4.82 -12.32
N VAL A 371 -2.05 -5.66 -13.35
CA VAL A 371 -0.95 -6.60 -13.48
C VAL A 371 0.27 -5.84 -13.98
N CYS A 372 1.40 -6.09 -13.34
CA CYS A 372 2.70 -5.53 -13.71
C CYS A 372 3.77 -6.60 -13.76
N PHE A 373 4.82 -6.34 -14.53
CA PHE A 373 5.92 -7.27 -14.74
C PHE A 373 7.15 -6.52 -15.29
N ASN A 374 8.29 -7.20 -15.31
CA ASN A 374 9.52 -6.68 -15.91
C ASN A 374 10.13 -7.72 -16.85
N ARG A 375 10.26 -7.37 -18.12
CA ARG A 375 10.83 -8.23 -19.19
C ARG A 375 12.26 -7.86 -19.58
N GLY A 376 12.93 -7.03 -18.78
CA GLY A 376 14.27 -6.50 -19.05
C GLY A 376 14.28 -5.07 -19.61
N GLU A 377 13.11 -4.48 -19.87
CA GLU A 377 12.96 -3.13 -20.43
C GLU A 377 12.48 -2.10 -19.38
N GLY A 378 12.46 -2.49 -18.10
CA GLY A 378 11.86 -1.72 -17.02
C GLY A 378 10.49 -2.27 -16.62
N MET A 379 9.86 -1.60 -15.64
CA MET A 379 8.54 -2.01 -15.16
C MET A 379 7.46 -1.68 -16.19
N GLU A 380 6.60 -2.63 -16.49
CA GLU A 380 5.47 -2.48 -17.41
C GLU A 380 4.16 -2.78 -16.68
N PHE A 381 3.10 -2.06 -17.04
CA PHE A 381 1.74 -2.26 -16.53
C PHE A 381 0.83 -2.69 -17.67
N LEU A 382 0.01 -3.70 -17.44
CA LEU A 382 -0.92 -4.22 -18.43
C LEU A 382 -2.24 -3.44 -18.35
N PHE A 383 -2.65 -2.80 -19.44
CA PHE A 383 -3.95 -2.11 -19.51
C PHE A 383 -4.95 -2.93 -20.31
N SER A 384 -6.19 -2.99 -19.85
CA SER A 384 -7.32 -3.55 -20.60
C SER A 384 -8.12 -2.42 -21.25
N CYS A 385 -8.56 -2.59 -22.49
CA CYS A 385 -9.48 -1.69 -23.17
C CYS A 385 -10.88 -2.29 -23.14
N ARG A 386 -11.86 -1.59 -22.55
CA ARG A 386 -13.22 -2.13 -22.37
C ARG A 386 -13.92 -2.34 -23.72
N GLY A 387 -14.57 -3.49 -23.86
CA GLY A 387 -15.27 -3.94 -25.06
C GLY A 387 -16.58 -3.18 -25.31
N LYS A 388 -17.23 -3.52 -26.44
CA LYS A 388 -18.52 -2.89 -26.82
C LYS A 388 -19.67 -3.40 -25.97
N GLY A 389 -20.57 -2.52 -25.56
CA GLY A 389 -21.77 -2.88 -24.78
C GLY A 389 -21.54 -3.10 -23.28
N ILE A 390 -20.36 -2.75 -22.78
CA ILE A 390 -20.00 -2.79 -21.36
C ILE A 390 -19.91 -1.35 -20.82
N ALA A 391 -20.07 -1.14 -19.52
CA ALA A 391 -19.85 0.16 -18.89
C ALA A 391 -18.47 0.71 -19.29
N CYS A 392 -18.37 2.03 -19.53
CA CYS A 392 -17.12 2.68 -19.94
C CYS A 392 -16.53 2.15 -21.28
N GLU A 393 -17.38 1.77 -22.24
CA GLU A 393 -16.99 1.26 -23.57
C GLU A 393 -15.85 2.06 -24.23
N GLY A 394 -14.83 1.35 -24.72
CA GLY A 394 -13.68 1.93 -25.42
C GLY A 394 -12.71 2.72 -24.55
N GLN A 395 -12.93 2.80 -23.23
CA GLN A 395 -11.98 3.37 -22.28
C GLN A 395 -10.94 2.32 -21.87
N TRP A 396 -9.71 2.79 -21.67
CA TRP A 396 -8.66 2.00 -21.04
C TRP A 396 -8.85 1.96 -19.52
N HIS A 397 -8.67 0.79 -18.96
CA HIS A 397 -9.09 0.43 -17.61
C HIS A 397 -8.04 -0.46 -16.93
N PHE A 398 -8.36 -0.90 -15.71
CA PHE A 398 -7.62 -1.91 -14.94
C PHE A 398 -7.37 -3.18 -15.75
N THR A 399 -6.38 -3.96 -15.33
CA THR A 399 -6.20 -5.31 -15.90
C THR A 399 -7.26 -6.27 -15.39
N TYR A 400 -7.67 -6.11 -14.13
CA TYR A 400 -8.71 -6.89 -13.48
C TYR A 400 -9.60 -5.95 -12.68
N ASP A 401 -10.90 -6.22 -12.68
CA ASP A 401 -11.91 -5.52 -11.88
C ASP A 401 -12.99 -6.53 -11.50
N GLU A 402 -13.08 -6.89 -10.22
CA GLU A 402 -13.91 -7.98 -9.76
C GLU A 402 -14.72 -7.61 -8.52
N THR A 403 -16.02 -7.90 -8.54
CA THR A 403 -16.92 -7.60 -7.41
C THR A 403 -16.95 -8.77 -6.43
N PHE A 404 -16.88 -8.49 -5.13
CA PHE A 404 -17.05 -9.55 -4.13
C PHE A 404 -18.38 -10.28 -4.28
N SER A 405 -18.33 -11.59 -4.09
CA SER A 405 -19.49 -12.47 -4.12
C SER A 405 -19.58 -13.31 -2.85
N LEU A 406 -20.73 -13.97 -2.64
CA LEU A 406 -20.87 -14.96 -1.56
C LEU A 406 -19.92 -16.16 -1.73
N MET A 407 -19.34 -16.38 -2.91
CA MET A 407 -18.35 -17.44 -3.12
C MET A 407 -17.01 -17.13 -2.46
N ASP A 408 -16.75 -15.84 -2.20
CA ASP A 408 -15.52 -15.36 -1.57
C ASP A 408 -15.58 -15.51 -0.04
N GLN A 409 -16.71 -15.97 0.49
CA GLN A 409 -16.90 -16.16 1.91
C GLN A 409 -16.07 -17.33 2.45
N SER A 410 -15.38 -17.09 3.56
CA SER A 410 -14.59 -18.07 4.30
C SER A 410 -14.95 -17.99 5.79
N ARG A 411 -14.58 -19.04 6.55
CA ARG A 411 -14.83 -19.10 7.99
C ARG A 411 -13.50 -19.10 8.74
N LEU A 412 -13.17 -17.98 9.35
CA LEU A 412 -11.99 -17.83 10.20
C LEU A 412 -12.45 -17.76 11.66
N GLU A 413 -11.93 -18.64 12.52
CA GLU A 413 -12.18 -18.60 13.98
C GLU A 413 -13.66 -18.47 14.40
N LYS A 414 -14.56 -19.13 13.65
CA LYS A 414 -16.04 -19.11 13.82
C LYS A 414 -16.75 -17.82 13.37
N VAL A 415 -16.03 -16.81 12.88
CA VAL A 415 -16.59 -15.60 12.26
C VAL A 415 -16.60 -15.77 10.74
N TRP A 416 -17.67 -15.31 10.09
CA TRP A 416 -17.74 -15.27 8.63
C TRP A 416 -16.97 -14.07 8.10
N THR A 417 -15.97 -14.34 7.26
CA THR A 417 -15.12 -13.35 6.60
C THR A 417 -15.22 -13.48 5.10
N PHE A 418 -14.73 -12.48 4.36
CA PHE A 418 -14.53 -12.55 2.92
C PHE A 418 -13.04 -12.58 2.62
N ASP A 419 -12.62 -13.58 1.86
CA ASP A 419 -11.24 -13.73 1.42
C ASP A 419 -11.02 -12.89 0.16
N TYR A 420 -10.35 -11.74 0.34
CA TYR A 420 -10.01 -10.85 -0.76
C TYR A 420 -9.07 -11.50 -1.78
N ASN A 421 -8.24 -12.48 -1.39
CA ASN A 421 -7.38 -13.18 -2.34
C ASN A 421 -8.21 -14.09 -3.24
N ARG A 422 -9.26 -14.73 -2.70
CA ARG A 422 -10.17 -15.54 -3.52
C ARG A 422 -10.88 -14.67 -4.56
N CYS A 423 -11.33 -13.48 -4.16
CA CYS A 423 -11.95 -12.50 -5.07
C CYS A 423 -10.95 -12.02 -6.14
N LEU A 424 -9.75 -11.57 -5.74
CA LEU A 424 -8.68 -11.19 -6.66
C LEU A 424 -8.35 -12.31 -7.67
N MET A 425 -8.22 -13.54 -7.19
CA MET A 425 -7.90 -14.67 -8.04
C MET A 425 -9.00 -15.03 -9.03
N ARG A 426 -10.26 -14.82 -8.64
CA ARG A 426 -11.40 -14.96 -9.54
C ARG A 426 -11.32 -13.92 -10.66
N GLY A 427 -11.10 -12.65 -10.32
CA GLY A 427 -10.90 -11.59 -11.31
C GLY A 427 -9.74 -11.88 -12.28
N LEU A 428 -8.57 -12.28 -11.79
CA LEU A 428 -7.44 -12.65 -12.67
C LEU A 428 -7.75 -13.84 -13.58
N ARG A 429 -8.51 -14.83 -13.08
CA ARG A 429 -8.89 -15.98 -13.88
C ARG A 429 -9.90 -15.60 -14.97
N GLU A 430 -10.89 -14.79 -14.62
CA GLU A 430 -11.98 -14.39 -15.51
C GLU A 430 -11.48 -13.42 -16.61
N GLU A 431 -10.62 -12.46 -16.23
CA GLU A 431 -10.13 -11.39 -17.12
C GLU A 431 -8.91 -11.79 -17.97
N ILE A 432 -7.96 -12.53 -17.40
CA ILE A 432 -6.67 -12.83 -18.06
C ILE A 432 -6.30 -14.33 -18.07
N GLY A 433 -7.20 -15.20 -17.61
CA GLY A 433 -6.99 -16.65 -17.63
C GLY A 433 -5.89 -17.13 -16.68
N VAL A 434 -5.46 -16.28 -15.74
CA VAL A 434 -4.40 -16.61 -14.77
C VAL A 434 -5.01 -17.34 -13.59
N ASP A 435 -4.78 -18.65 -13.54
CA ASP A 435 -5.05 -19.49 -12.38
C ASP A 435 -3.74 -19.68 -11.60
N THR A 436 -3.67 -19.16 -10.37
CA THR A 436 -2.52 -19.37 -9.47
C THR A 436 -2.55 -20.74 -8.81
N GLY A 437 -3.37 -21.70 -9.25
CA GLY A 437 -3.24 -23.09 -8.81
C GLY A 437 -1.93 -23.78 -9.24
N SER A 438 -1.19 -23.21 -10.20
CA SER A 438 0.12 -23.74 -10.62
C SER A 438 1.26 -23.22 -9.75
N SER A 439 2.06 -24.13 -9.19
CA SER A 439 3.16 -23.83 -8.26
C SER A 439 4.22 -22.86 -8.81
N ALA A 440 4.40 -22.78 -10.13
CA ALA A 440 5.35 -21.88 -10.77
C ALA A 440 4.93 -20.40 -10.74
N LEU A 441 3.62 -20.12 -10.82
CA LEU A 441 3.07 -18.76 -10.81
C LEU A 441 2.98 -18.20 -9.38
N ILE A 442 2.62 -19.04 -8.40
CA ILE A 442 2.53 -18.65 -6.98
C ILE A 442 3.88 -18.17 -6.46
N ASN A 443 4.95 -18.89 -6.78
CA ASN A 443 6.27 -18.63 -6.18
C ASN A 443 6.95 -17.35 -6.70
N ASN A 444 6.50 -16.84 -7.86
CA ASN A 444 7.08 -15.67 -8.51
C ASN A 444 6.10 -14.50 -8.63
N SER A 445 4.96 -14.55 -7.94
CA SER A 445 3.98 -13.46 -7.93
C SER A 445 3.89 -12.79 -6.57
N ILE A 446 3.68 -11.47 -6.59
CA ILE A 446 3.48 -10.65 -5.41
C ILE A 446 2.23 -9.81 -5.67
N ASN A 447 1.26 -9.82 -4.78
CA ASN A 447 0.10 -8.94 -4.86
C ASN A 447 0.01 -8.05 -3.62
N GLY A 448 -0.68 -6.92 -3.77
CA GLY A 448 -0.89 -5.98 -2.69
C GLY A 448 -1.97 -4.96 -3.00
N PHE A 449 -2.68 -4.51 -1.97
CA PHE A 449 -3.61 -3.39 -2.06
C PHE A 449 -2.97 -2.13 -1.52
N THR A 450 -3.25 -0.99 -2.14
CA THR A 450 -2.56 0.27 -1.84
C THR A 450 -3.50 1.43 -1.56
N ASP A 451 -4.69 1.41 -2.15
CA ASP A 451 -5.66 2.50 -2.08
C ASP A 451 -7.09 1.92 -1.92
N ILE A 452 -7.94 2.64 -1.21
CA ILE A 452 -9.37 2.39 -1.11
C ILE A 452 -10.06 3.59 -1.74
N MET A 453 -10.83 3.35 -2.79
CA MET A 453 -11.38 4.39 -3.64
C MET A 453 -12.92 4.32 -3.67
N VAL A 454 -13.53 5.47 -3.88
CA VAL A 454 -14.94 5.58 -4.24
C VAL A 454 -15.05 6.29 -5.58
N ILE A 455 -15.63 5.59 -6.55
CA ILE A 455 -16.01 6.16 -7.85
C ILE A 455 -17.36 6.82 -7.68
N ALA A 456 -17.45 8.12 -7.91
CA ALA A 456 -18.65 8.93 -7.71
C ALA A 456 -18.86 9.89 -8.88
N ASN A 457 -19.29 9.37 -10.02
CA ASN A 457 -19.58 10.15 -11.23
C ASN A 457 -21.09 10.17 -11.54
N GLY A 458 -21.47 10.69 -12.71
CA GLY A 458 -22.88 10.80 -13.10
C GLY A 458 -23.62 9.47 -13.23
N GLU A 459 -22.90 8.37 -13.40
CA GLU A 459 -23.47 7.04 -13.68
C GLU A 459 -23.26 6.07 -12.50
N ARG A 460 -22.08 6.12 -11.88
CA ARG A 460 -21.57 5.13 -10.93
C ARG A 460 -21.34 5.75 -9.55
N PHE A 461 -21.68 4.98 -8.52
CA PHE A 461 -21.34 5.22 -7.12
C PHE A 461 -20.85 3.90 -6.51
N GLU A 462 -19.56 3.64 -6.63
CA GLU A 462 -18.96 2.31 -6.41
C GLU A 462 -17.79 2.41 -5.42
N PHE A 463 -17.66 1.41 -4.55
CA PHE A 463 -16.55 1.28 -3.61
C PHE A 463 -15.56 0.25 -4.13
N GLU A 464 -14.27 0.57 -4.11
CA GLU A 464 -13.25 -0.27 -4.71
C GLU A 464 -11.97 -0.35 -3.87
N ILE A 465 -11.46 -1.57 -3.71
CA ILE A 465 -10.16 -1.83 -3.11
C ILE A 465 -9.15 -1.98 -4.24
N CYS A 466 -8.22 -1.03 -4.34
CA CYS A 466 -7.34 -0.89 -5.48
C CYS A 466 -5.91 -1.35 -5.18
N GLY A 467 -5.32 -2.11 -6.12
CA GLY A 467 -4.01 -2.71 -5.91
C GLY A 467 -3.25 -3.06 -7.18
N TYR A 468 -2.35 -4.02 -7.04
CA TYR A 468 -1.54 -4.55 -8.12
C TYR A 468 -1.27 -6.04 -7.94
N VAL A 469 -0.89 -6.68 -9.03
CA VAL A 469 -0.32 -8.03 -9.05
C VAL A 469 0.94 -8.01 -9.90
N TYR A 470 2.09 -8.25 -9.27
CA TYR A 470 3.34 -8.46 -9.97
C TYR A 470 3.46 -9.94 -10.40
N ILE A 471 3.79 -10.16 -11.66
CA ILE A 471 4.07 -11.47 -12.22
C ILE A 471 5.55 -11.54 -12.64
N GLY A 472 6.32 -12.36 -11.95
CA GLY A 472 7.68 -12.72 -12.35
C GLY A 472 7.68 -13.83 -13.39
N PHE A 473 8.25 -13.56 -14.56
CA PHE A 473 8.39 -14.57 -15.62
C PHE A 473 9.56 -15.51 -15.34
N SER A 474 9.42 -16.76 -15.76
CA SER A 474 10.44 -17.81 -15.68
C SER A 474 10.57 -18.56 -17.00
N GLU A 475 11.47 -19.52 -17.08
CA GLU A 475 11.57 -20.43 -18.24
C GLU A 475 10.27 -21.22 -18.47
N THR A 476 9.48 -21.46 -17.41
CA THR A 476 8.25 -22.25 -17.46
C THR A 476 6.98 -21.39 -17.48
N TYR A 477 7.09 -20.07 -17.35
CA TYR A 477 5.95 -19.15 -17.42
C TYR A 477 6.40 -17.83 -18.05
N THR A 478 6.06 -17.65 -19.32
CA THR A 478 6.54 -16.52 -20.12
C THR A 478 5.44 -15.48 -20.36
N TYR A 479 5.83 -14.28 -20.79
CA TYR A 479 4.88 -13.27 -21.25
C TYR A 479 3.98 -13.79 -22.38
N GLN A 480 4.52 -14.60 -23.29
CA GLN A 480 3.75 -15.20 -24.36
C GLN A 480 2.65 -16.11 -23.82
N GLU A 481 2.94 -16.88 -22.78
CA GLU A 481 1.96 -17.74 -22.11
C GLU A 481 0.86 -16.93 -21.41
N LEU A 482 1.21 -15.79 -20.79
CA LEU A 482 0.22 -14.86 -20.23
C LEU A 482 -0.75 -14.35 -21.32
N ILE A 483 -0.23 -13.96 -22.48
CA ILE A 483 -1.06 -13.49 -23.60
C ILE A 483 -1.91 -14.61 -24.21
N GLU A 484 -1.40 -15.85 -24.24
CA GLU A 484 -2.18 -17.01 -24.68
C GLU A 484 -3.31 -17.35 -23.71
N LYS A 485 -3.07 -17.24 -22.40
CA LYS A 485 -4.10 -17.40 -21.37
C LYS A 485 -5.18 -16.32 -21.46
N TYR A 486 -4.80 -15.07 -21.69
CA TYR A 486 -5.75 -13.99 -21.94
C TYR A 486 -6.70 -14.33 -23.09
N LYS A 487 -6.22 -14.83 -24.23
CA LYS A 487 -7.07 -15.15 -25.40
C LYS A 487 -8.16 -16.18 -25.13
N ILE A 488 -7.98 -17.03 -24.12
CA ILE A 488 -8.94 -18.07 -23.74
C ILE A 488 -9.65 -17.74 -22.41
N ALA A 489 -9.41 -16.55 -21.84
CA ALA A 489 -10.05 -16.13 -20.61
C ALA A 489 -11.56 -15.98 -20.83
N PRO A 490 -12.38 -16.32 -19.83
CA PRO A 490 -13.84 -16.21 -19.90
C PRO A 490 -14.32 -14.87 -20.44
N ASP A 491 -13.74 -13.76 -19.96
CA ASP A 491 -14.24 -12.41 -20.23
C ASP A 491 -13.47 -11.70 -21.35
N ALA A 492 -12.37 -12.27 -21.82
CA ALA A 492 -11.58 -11.69 -22.90
C ALA A 492 -12.35 -11.54 -24.23
N ASN A 493 -13.39 -12.34 -24.46
CA ASN A 493 -14.22 -12.27 -25.67
C ASN A 493 -15.44 -11.35 -25.54
N TRP A 494 -15.80 -10.96 -24.32
CA TRP A 494 -17.06 -10.26 -24.03
C TRP A 494 -16.84 -8.89 -23.40
N GLU A 495 -15.79 -8.73 -22.57
CA GLU A 495 -15.59 -7.55 -21.74
C GLU A 495 -14.39 -6.68 -22.12
N SER A 496 -13.37 -7.26 -22.77
CA SER A 496 -12.20 -6.52 -23.25
C SER A 496 -12.04 -6.59 -24.77
N SER A 497 -11.53 -5.53 -25.37
CA SER A 497 -11.26 -5.41 -26.81
C SER A 497 -9.78 -5.44 -27.16
N ALA A 498 -8.91 -5.15 -26.18
CA ALA A 498 -7.46 -5.24 -26.31
C ALA A 498 -6.79 -5.25 -24.92
N MET A 499 -5.60 -5.84 -24.84
CA MET A 499 -4.69 -5.68 -23.71
C MET A 499 -3.30 -5.22 -24.19
N VAL A 500 -2.73 -4.21 -23.54
CA VAL A 500 -1.46 -3.61 -23.95
C VAL A 500 -0.55 -3.37 -22.75
N PRO A 501 0.70 -3.88 -22.77
CA PRO A 501 1.72 -3.48 -21.79
C PRO A 501 2.19 -2.06 -22.07
N VAL A 502 2.32 -1.25 -21.02
CA VAL A 502 2.84 0.12 -21.08
C VAL A 502 3.99 0.26 -20.09
N ASN A 503 5.15 0.68 -20.59
CA ASN A 503 6.31 0.93 -19.75
C ASN A 503 6.07 2.10 -18.79
N ILE A 504 6.61 2.00 -17.57
CA ILE A 504 6.47 3.03 -16.53
C ILE A 504 6.93 4.43 -16.99
N SER A 505 7.90 4.49 -17.90
CA SER A 505 8.39 5.74 -18.48
C SER A 505 7.38 6.40 -19.44
N ASP A 506 6.51 5.61 -20.07
CA ASP A 506 5.52 6.06 -21.07
C ASP A 506 4.12 6.31 -20.49
N ILE A 507 3.89 6.02 -19.20
CA ILE A 507 2.58 6.13 -18.56
C ILE A 507 1.92 7.51 -18.75
N GLU A 508 2.65 8.62 -18.58
CA GLU A 508 2.03 9.96 -18.76
C GLU A 508 1.56 10.20 -20.19
N ARG A 509 2.37 9.75 -21.16
CA ARG A 509 2.03 9.86 -22.58
C ARG A 509 0.82 9.00 -22.91
N PHE A 510 0.75 7.80 -22.35
CA PHE A 510 -0.39 6.90 -22.52
C PHE A 510 -1.67 7.51 -21.95
N ILE A 511 -1.63 7.95 -20.69
CA ILE A 511 -2.75 8.59 -19.99
C ILE A 511 -3.23 9.88 -20.70
N GLY A 512 -2.29 10.65 -21.26
CA GLY A 512 -2.59 11.91 -21.95
C GLY A 512 -3.14 11.72 -23.37
N SER A 513 -2.90 10.56 -24.01
CA SER A 513 -3.32 10.29 -25.39
C SER A 513 -4.53 9.36 -25.52
N ARG A 514 -5.01 8.78 -24.40
CA ARG A 514 -6.09 7.80 -24.38
C ARG A 514 -7.21 8.20 -23.43
N ASN A 515 -8.45 7.83 -23.79
CA ASN A 515 -9.58 7.91 -22.88
C ASN A 515 -9.45 6.76 -21.86
N MET A 516 -9.46 7.10 -20.57
CA MET A 516 -9.26 6.14 -19.47
C MET A 516 -10.35 6.31 -18.45
N THR A 517 -10.71 5.23 -17.77
CA THR A 517 -11.59 5.37 -16.62
C THR A 517 -10.88 6.15 -15.50
N PRO A 518 -11.63 6.97 -14.73
CA PRO A 518 -11.05 7.84 -13.71
C PRO A 518 -10.22 7.10 -12.66
N GLU A 519 -10.71 5.96 -12.18
CA GLU A 519 -10.11 5.14 -11.12
C GLU A 519 -8.77 4.56 -11.58
N SER A 520 -8.71 4.05 -12.82
CA SER A 520 -7.48 3.55 -13.42
C SER A 520 -6.44 4.64 -13.58
N ARG A 521 -6.85 5.86 -13.95
CA ARG A 521 -5.96 7.03 -14.05
C ARG A 521 -5.39 7.44 -12.69
N VAL A 522 -6.20 7.44 -11.64
CA VAL A 522 -5.74 7.79 -10.28
C VAL A 522 -4.77 6.73 -9.75
N LEU A 523 -5.14 5.45 -9.84
CA LEU A 523 -4.34 4.36 -9.29
C LEU A 523 -2.96 4.27 -9.96
N ILE A 524 -2.89 4.31 -11.31
CA ILE A 524 -1.61 4.13 -12.00
C ILE A 524 -0.61 5.25 -11.66
N LYS A 525 -1.08 6.50 -11.55
CA LYS A 525 -0.22 7.63 -11.16
C LYS A 525 0.38 7.39 -9.77
N ARG A 526 -0.45 6.96 -8.82
CA ARG A 526 -0.03 6.70 -7.45
C ARG A 526 0.92 5.50 -7.36
N LEU A 527 0.64 4.40 -8.06
CA LEU A 527 1.56 3.25 -8.16
C LEU A 527 2.91 3.66 -8.76
N LYS A 528 2.91 4.45 -9.83
CA LYS A 528 4.14 4.99 -10.43
C LYS A 528 4.94 5.83 -9.43
N SER A 529 4.29 6.72 -8.68
CA SER A 529 4.97 7.53 -7.65
C SER A 529 5.56 6.67 -6.54
N ARG A 530 4.83 5.66 -6.05
CA ARG A 530 5.33 4.70 -5.05
C ARG A 530 6.58 3.95 -5.54
N ILE A 531 6.59 3.49 -6.78
CA ILE A 531 7.75 2.81 -7.37
C ILE A 531 8.93 3.77 -7.54
N LYS A 532 8.67 5.00 -8.01
CA LYS A 532 9.71 6.02 -8.23
C LYS A 532 10.46 6.37 -6.94
N VAL A 533 9.76 6.44 -5.81
CA VAL A 533 10.37 6.74 -4.50
C VAL A 533 10.85 5.50 -3.76
N GLY A 534 10.66 4.30 -4.33
CA GLY A 534 11.08 3.03 -3.73
C GLY A 534 10.23 2.56 -2.56
N SER A 535 9.04 3.12 -2.34
CA SER A 535 8.10 2.60 -1.32
C SER A 535 7.43 1.30 -1.76
N LEU A 536 7.37 1.07 -3.08
CA LEU A 536 6.87 -0.16 -3.69
C LEU A 536 7.95 -0.78 -4.57
N SER A 537 8.34 -2.01 -4.25
CA SER A 537 9.36 -2.78 -4.96
C SER A 537 8.87 -4.21 -5.18
N PHE A 538 9.23 -4.80 -6.31
CA PHE A 538 8.82 -6.14 -6.73
C PHE A 538 10.01 -7.10 -6.84
#